data_AF-A0A1V4VJE7-F1
#
_entry.id   AF-A0A1V4VJE7-F1
#
_cell.length_a   1.000
_cell.length_b   1.000
_cell.length_c   1.000
_cell.angle_alpha   90.00
_cell.angle_beta   90.00
_cell.angle_gamma   90.00
#
_symmetry.space_group_name_H-M   'P 1'
#
loop_
_entity.id
_entity.type
_entity.pdbx_description
1 polymer ?
#
loop_
_entity_poly.entity_id
_entity_poly.type
_entity_poly.pdbx_seq_one_letter_code
_entity_poly.pdbx_strand_id
1 'polypeptide(L)'
;MMLHNENAGGFWDAKTEKASYEKIPDKETPLWDTYSQIIYYWAQGETDSDQAYIVVYNGGVFKRYKNATYGYLSFRAVKPFIKSD
;
A
#
# COMPACT_ATOMS: atom_id res chain seq x y z
N MET A 1 7.33 3.38 1.79
CA MET A 1 7.29 2.45 2.94
C MET A 1 8.63 2.54 3.66
N MET A 2 8.68 2.16 4.94
CA MET A 2 9.87 2.33 5.79
C MET A 2 10.04 1.18 6.77
N LEU A 3 11.27 1.03 7.26
CA LEU A 3 11.63 0.15 8.37
C LEU A 3 12.53 0.93 9.32
N HIS A 4 12.14 1.03 10.58
CA HIS A 4 12.84 1.71 11.66
C HIS A 4 13.26 3.15 11.30
N ASN A 5 12.32 3.95 10.77
CA ASN A 5 12.58 5.31 10.28
C ASN A 5 13.50 5.44 9.05
N GLU A 6 13.84 4.33 8.39
CA GLU A 6 14.63 4.34 7.16
C GLU A 6 13.76 3.97 5.95
N ASN A 7 14.04 4.59 4.80
CA ASN A 7 13.40 4.19 3.55
C ASN A 7 13.71 2.71 3.26
N ALA A 8 12.67 1.93 2.96
CA ALA A 8 12.77 0.50 2.68
C ALA A 8 13.26 0.16 1.26
N GLY A 9 13.54 1.15 0.42
CA GLY A 9 14.02 0.96 -0.96
C GLY A 9 12.94 0.40 -1.89
N GLY A 10 11.70 0.86 -1.73
CA GLY A 10 10.56 0.32 -2.47
C GLY A 10 10.62 0.60 -3.97
N PHE A 11 10.46 -0.44 -4.78
CA PHE A 11 10.35 -0.37 -6.22
C PHE A 11 9.07 -1.07 -6.70
N TRP A 12 8.40 -0.48 -7.69
CA TRP A 12 7.22 -1.06 -8.33
C TRP A 12 7.57 -1.55 -9.73
N ASP A 13 7.42 -2.85 -9.97
CA ASP A 13 7.48 -3.42 -11.31
C ASP A 13 6.09 -3.46 -11.93
N ALA A 14 5.82 -2.53 -12.85
CA ALA A 14 4.54 -2.45 -13.55
C ALA A 14 4.25 -3.64 -14.48
N LYS A 15 5.27 -4.42 -14.90
CA LYS A 15 5.06 -5.58 -15.78
C LYS A 15 4.53 -6.79 -15.01
N THR A 16 5.08 -7.00 -13.81
CA THR A 16 4.69 -8.13 -12.95
C THR A 16 3.70 -7.73 -11.87
N GLU A 17 3.38 -6.43 -11.78
CA GLU A 17 2.51 -5.81 -10.78
C GLU A 17 2.91 -6.19 -9.36
N LYS A 18 4.23 -6.15 -9.10
CA LYS A 18 4.82 -6.49 -7.82
C LYS A 18 5.62 -5.33 -7.26
N ALA A 19 5.44 -5.12 -5.96
CA ALA A 19 6.32 -4.28 -5.18
C ALA A 19 7.47 -5.13 -4.62
N SER A 20 8.69 -4.63 -4.74
CA SER A 20 9.88 -5.17 -4.09
C SER A 20 10.51 -4.12 -3.17
N TYR A 21 11.27 -4.58 -2.18
CA TYR A 21 11.93 -3.74 -1.21
C TYR A 21 13.30 -4.31 -0.87
N GLU A 22 14.27 -3.44 -0.61
CA GLU A 22 15.59 -3.84 -0.11
C GLU A 22 15.51 -4.33 1.34
N LYS A 23 14.66 -3.68 2.14
CA LYS A 23 14.33 -4.06 3.52
C LYS A 23 12.82 -4.26 3.60
N ILE A 24 12.35 -5.34 4.23
CA ILE A 24 10.91 -5.55 4.39
C ILE A 24 10.35 -4.43 5.28
N PRO A 25 9.43 -3.59 4.78
CA PRO A 25 8.79 -2.57 5.61
C PRO A 25 7.98 -3.17 6.75
N ASP A 26 7.75 -2.36 7.79
CA ASP A 26 6.82 -2.70 8.87
C ASP A 26 5.69 -1.67 9.00
N LYS A 27 4.73 -1.95 9.89
CA LYS A 27 3.56 -1.12 10.20
C LYS A 27 3.97 0.14 10.97
N GLU A 28 4.60 1.09 10.29
CA GLU A 28 5.14 2.31 10.89
C GLU A 28 4.41 3.59 10.47
N THR A 29 4.48 4.59 11.34
CA THR A 29 4.06 5.97 11.06
C THR A 29 4.99 6.61 10.01
N PRO A 30 4.50 7.52 9.14
CA PRO A 30 3.19 8.15 9.18
C PRO A 30 2.11 7.40 8.38
N LEU A 31 2.47 6.37 7.62
CA LEU A 31 1.52 5.66 6.75
C LEU A 31 0.53 4.84 7.57
N TRP A 32 1.04 4.08 8.53
CA TRP A 32 0.25 3.23 9.40
C TRP A 32 0.07 3.88 10.77
N ASP A 33 -1.11 3.69 11.36
CA ASP A 33 -1.28 3.81 12.80
C ASP A 33 -0.82 2.49 13.41
N THR A 34 0.26 2.50 14.21
CA THR A 34 0.86 1.30 14.82
C THR A 34 -0.09 0.57 15.76
N TYR A 35 -1.07 1.27 16.36
CA TYR A 35 -2.01 0.71 17.33
C TYR A 35 -3.34 0.24 16.71
N SER A 36 -3.65 0.68 15.50
CA SER A 36 -4.85 0.26 14.77
C SER A 36 -4.77 -1.19 14.31
N GLN A 37 -5.90 -1.89 14.21
CA GLN A 37 -5.99 -3.22 13.61
C GLN A 37 -5.89 -3.21 12.07
N ILE A 38 -5.89 -2.02 11.44
CA ILE A 38 -5.84 -1.89 9.99
C ILE A 38 -4.47 -2.31 9.47
N ILE A 39 -4.48 -3.29 8.57
CA ILE A 39 -3.27 -3.83 7.93
C ILE A 39 -3.39 -3.86 6.40
N TYR A 40 -4.53 -3.43 5.86
CA TYR A 40 -4.79 -3.30 4.43
C TYR A 40 -5.32 -1.90 4.11
N TYR A 41 -4.79 -1.29 3.06
CA TYR A 41 -5.35 -0.09 2.46
C TYR A 41 -5.71 -0.33 1.00
N TRP A 42 -6.88 0.15 0.56
CA TRP A 42 -7.14 0.34 -0.87
C TRP A 42 -6.12 1.31 -1.46
N ALA A 43 -5.55 0.96 -2.60
CA ALA A 43 -4.66 1.82 -3.37
C ALA A 43 -5.42 2.46 -4.53
N GLN A 44 -5.03 3.69 -4.88
CA GLN A 44 -5.57 4.40 -6.03
C GLN A 44 -5.03 3.74 -7.31
N GLY A 45 -5.76 2.74 -7.78
CA GLY A 45 -5.44 1.94 -8.96
C GLY A 45 -6.47 0.82 -9.05
N GLU A 46 -7.47 1.00 -9.90
CA GLU A 46 -8.25 -0.14 -10.34
C GLU A 46 -7.35 -1.03 -11.21
N THR A 47 -7.44 -2.35 -11.05
CA THR A 47 -6.75 -3.24 -12.00
C THR A 47 -7.65 -3.53 -13.19
N ASP A 48 -8.97 -3.56 -13.00
CA ASP A 48 -9.99 -3.83 -14.00
C ASP A 48 -11.39 -3.46 -13.47
N SER A 49 -12.46 -3.96 -14.12
CA SER A 49 -13.84 -3.66 -13.73
C SER A 49 -14.23 -4.18 -12.34
N ASP A 50 -13.74 -5.35 -11.92
CA ASP A 50 -14.21 -6.05 -10.72
C ASP A 50 -13.18 -6.12 -9.58
N GLN A 51 -11.93 -5.78 -9.86
CA GLN A 51 -10.83 -5.82 -8.91
C GLN A 51 -10.12 -4.47 -8.74
N ALA A 52 -9.53 -4.28 -7.57
CA ALA A 52 -8.68 -3.15 -7.22
C ALA A 52 -7.43 -3.62 -6.46
N TYR A 53 -6.43 -2.75 -6.40
CA TYR A 53 -5.22 -3.01 -5.62
C TYR A 53 -5.42 -2.70 -4.14
N ILE A 54 -4.86 -3.55 -3.28
CA ILE A 54 -4.61 -3.26 -1.87
C ILE A 54 -3.11 -3.23 -1.59
N VAL A 55 -2.69 -2.39 -0.66
CA VAL A 55 -1.35 -2.39 -0.05
C VAL A 55 -1.49 -2.96 1.36
N VAL A 56 -0.60 -3.87 1.74
CA VAL A 56 -0.57 -4.47 3.07
C VAL A 56 0.57 -3.89 3.92
N TYR A 57 0.50 -4.06 5.24
CA TYR A 57 1.42 -3.42 6.19
C TYR A 57 2.92 -3.62 5.91
N ASN A 58 3.31 -4.77 5.35
CA ASN A 58 4.69 -5.06 4.98
C ASN A 58 5.05 -4.66 3.53
N GLY A 59 4.24 -3.83 2.90
CA GLY A 59 4.46 -3.28 1.56
C GLY A 59 3.99 -4.14 0.40
N GLY A 60 3.51 -5.36 0.64
CA GLY A 60 2.93 -6.19 -0.42
C GLY A 60 1.74 -5.51 -1.11
N VAL A 61 1.68 -5.61 -2.44
CA VAL A 61 0.56 -5.12 -3.26
C VAL A 61 -0.15 -6.31 -3.88
N PHE A 62 -1.48 -6.35 -3.76
CA PHE A 62 -2.29 -7.48 -4.24
C PHE A 62 -3.59 -7.00 -4.90
N LYS A 63 -4.06 -7.78 -5.87
CA LYS A 63 -5.41 -7.61 -6.45
C LYS A 63 -6.46 -8.25 -5.56
N ARG A 64 -7.61 -7.59 -5.43
CA ARG A 64 -8.78 -8.07 -4.68
C ARG A 64 -10.06 -7.66 -5.38
N TYR A 65 -11.08 -8.50 -5.29
CA TYR A 65 -12.42 -8.14 -5.74
C TYR A 65 -12.96 -6.95 -4.96
N LYS A 66 -13.61 -6.00 -5.65
CA LYS A 66 -14.17 -4.78 -5.07
C LYS A 66 -15.31 -5.05 -4.07
N ASN A 67 -15.94 -6.23 -4.14
CA ASN A 67 -16.98 -6.66 -3.20
C ASN A 67 -16.43 -7.45 -1.99
N ALA A 68 -15.11 -7.67 -1.92
CA ALA A 68 -14.51 -8.38 -0.80
C ALA A 68 -14.55 -7.53 0.47
N THR A 69 -14.98 -8.13 1.58
CA THR A 69 -15.06 -7.48 2.87
C THR A 69 -14.00 -8.04 3.81
N TYR A 70 -13.15 -7.16 4.32
CA TYR A 70 -12.09 -7.50 5.28
C TYR A 70 -12.23 -6.57 6.48
N GLY A 71 -12.36 -7.13 7.69
CA GLY A 71 -12.52 -6.35 8.93
C GLY A 71 -11.33 -5.45 9.29
N TYR A 72 -10.21 -5.60 8.57
CA TYR A 72 -8.95 -4.88 8.77
C TYR A 72 -8.55 -4.01 7.56
N LEU A 73 -9.50 -3.73 6.67
CA LEU A 73 -9.30 -2.94 5.46
C LEU A 73 -9.90 -1.55 5.62
N SER A 74 -9.12 -0.54 5.22
CA SER A 74 -9.54 0.85 5.16
C SER A 74 -8.99 1.52 3.91
N PHE A 75 -9.07 2.85 3.83
CA PHE A 75 -8.42 3.64 2.79
C PHE A 75 -7.81 4.90 3.39
N ARG A 76 -6.81 5.46 2.70
CA ARG A 76 -6.27 6.78 3.01
C ARG A 76 -6.22 7.60 1.72
N ALA A 77 -6.92 8.73 1.70
CA ALA A 77 -6.78 9.70 0.63
C ALA A 77 -5.45 10.46 0.77
N VAL A 78 -4.74 10.64 -0.35
CA VAL A 78 -3.50 11.42 -0.41
C VAL A 78 -3.67 12.56 -1.40
N LYS A 79 -2.92 13.65 -1.20
CA LYS A 79 -2.88 14.74 -2.19
C LYS A 79 -2.02 14.28 -3.38
N PRO A 80 -2.38 14.63 -4.63
CA PRO A 80 -1.51 14.39 -5.78
C PRO A 80 -0.15 15.03 -5.55
N PHE A 81 0.92 14.33 -5.93
CA PHE A 81 2.24 14.94 -5.99
C PHE A 81 2.30 15.86 -7.21
N ILE A 82 2.40 17.16 -6.97
CA ILE A 82 2.68 18.17 -8.00
C ILE A 82 4.17 18.49 -7.88
N LYS A 83 4.95 18.15 -8.90
CA LYS A 83 6.37 18.52 -8.96
C LYS A 83 6.45 20.04 -9.11
N SER A 84 7.12 20.72 -8.18
CA SER A 84 7.47 22.13 -8.35
C SER A 84 8.64 22.25 -9.33
N ASP A 85 8.55 23.22 -10.23
CA ASP A 85 9.62 23.58 -11.17
C ASP A 85 10.86 24.13 -10.45
#